data_AF-A0A2E2N5I7-F1
#
_entry.id   AF-A0A2E2N5I7-F1
#
_cell.length_a   1.000
_cell.length_b   1.000
_cell.length_c   1.000
_cell.angle_alpha   90.00
_cell.angle_beta   90.00
_cell.angle_gamma   90.00
#
_symmetry.space_group_name_H-M   'P 1'
#
loop_
_entity.id
_entity.type
_entity.pdbx_description
1 polymer ?
#
loop_
_entity_poly.entity_id
_entity_poly.type
_entity_poly.pdbx_seq_one_letter_code
_entity_poly.pdbx_strand_id
1 'polypeptide(L)'
;MPSNDVPPSDPTTAFAGRMLEMVNHASLLQLVSVGRRNGLLDAIAGFRPSTSREIADAVGIGEPYVRDWLLALAANGVVGHDRAMDTFWLDQDRADLLISAVDACVNIVAPSLGPFPAGDINGVRLISTDAAVPGLRNRDRVA
;
A
#
# COMPACT_ATOMS: atom_id res chain seq x y z
N MET A 1 -45.93 -8.57 9.97
CA MET A 1 -44.54 -8.41 9.50
C MET A 1 -43.63 -8.85 10.62
N PRO A 2 -42.65 -9.75 10.42
CA PRO A 2 -41.72 -10.08 11.51
C PRO A 2 -40.87 -8.85 11.79
N SER A 3 -40.85 -8.42 13.05
CA SER A 3 -39.97 -7.37 13.55
C SER A 3 -38.54 -7.80 13.31
N ASN A 4 -37.83 -7.01 12.50
CA ASN A 4 -36.40 -7.21 12.23
C ASN A 4 -35.61 -6.59 13.39
N ASP A 5 -35.79 -7.12 14.60
CA ASP A 5 -34.95 -6.81 15.75
C ASP A 5 -33.65 -7.60 15.60
N VAL A 6 -32.72 -7.06 14.80
CA VAL A 6 -31.32 -7.49 14.87
C VAL A 6 -30.88 -7.18 16.30
N PRO A 7 -30.56 -8.17 17.15
CA PRO A 7 -30.12 -7.90 18.51
C PRO A 7 -28.88 -6.98 18.45
N PRO A 8 -28.71 -6.05 19.40
CA PRO A 8 -27.48 -5.29 19.48
C PRO A 8 -26.33 -6.30 19.51
N SER A 9 -25.39 -6.17 18.57
CA SER A 9 -24.25 -7.06 18.49
C SER A 9 -23.57 -7.10 19.86
N ASP A 10 -23.45 -8.31 20.42
CA ASP A 10 -22.73 -8.52 21.69
C ASP A 10 -21.39 -7.78 21.60
N PRO A 11 -20.93 -7.07 22.65
CA PRO A 11 -19.68 -6.31 22.62
C PRO A 11 -18.49 -7.08 22.01
N THR A 12 -18.45 -8.40 22.16
CA THR A 12 -17.48 -9.30 21.50
C THR A 12 -17.59 -9.28 19.98
N THR A 13 -18.80 -9.41 19.42
CA THR A 13 -19.05 -9.34 17.97
C THR A 13 -18.69 -7.97 17.41
N ALA A 14 -19.04 -6.89 18.11
CA ALA A 14 -18.67 -5.54 17.72
C ALA A 14 -17.15 -5.33 17.73
N PHE A 15 -16.46 -5.89 18.74
CA PHE A 15 -15.00 -5.88 18.80
C PHE A 15 -14.36 -6.69 17.65
N ALA A 16 -14.88 -7.89 17.37
CA ALA A 16 -14.41 -8.73 16.27
C ALA A 16 -14.55 -8.02 14.91
N GLY A 17 -15.65 -7.31 14.69
CA GLY A 17 -15.85 -6.48 13.48
C GLY A 17 -14.76 -5.42 13.33
N ARG A 18 -14.50 -4.63 14.38
CA ARG A 18 -13.41 -3.63 14.37
C ARG A 18 -12.04 -4.26 14.14
N MET A 19 -11.76 -5.42 14.74
CA MET A 19 -10.49 -6.13 14.53
C MET A 19 -10.34 -6.59 13.08
N LEU A 20 -11.41 -7.11 12.46
CA LEU A 20 -11.38 -7.52 11.06
C LEU A 20 -11.16 -6.32 10.13
N GLU A 21 -11.83 -5.19 10.39
CA GLU A 21 -11.59 -3.95 9.67
C GLU A 21 -10.12 -3.53 9.79
N MET A 22 -9.55 -3.51 11.00
CA MET A 22 -8.13 -3.16 11.20
C MET A 22 -7.19 -4.09 10.42
N VAL A 23 -7.45 -5.40 10.41
CA VAL A 23 -6.68 -6.37 9.62
C VAL A 23 -6.80 -6.07 8.13
N ASN A 24 -8.01 -5.80 7.62
CA ASN A 24 -8.20 -5.47 6.20
C ASN A 24 -7.41 -4.22 5.80
N HIS A 25 -7.47 -3.16 6.60
CA HIS A 25 -6.70 -1.93 6.36
C HIS A 25 -5.18 -2.19 6.42
N ALA A 26 -4.70 -3.00 7.36
CA ALA A 26 -3.29 -3.37 7.46
C ALA A 26 -2.82 -4.20 6.25
N SER A 27 -3.63 -5.17 5.81
CA SER A 27 -3.37 -5.95 4.60
C SER A 27 -3.33 -5.07 3.35
N LEU A 28 -4.21 -4.08 3.23
CA LEU A 28 -4.17 -3.12 2.12
C LEU A 28 -2.90 -2.28 2.13
N LEU A 29 -2.49 -1.77 3.29
CA LEU A 29 -1.24 -1.03 3.41
C LEU A 29 -0.03 -1.89 2.99
N GLN A 30 -0.07 -3.19 3.31
CA GLN A 30 0.94 -4.15 2.88
C GLN A 30 0.96 -4.32 1.35
N LEU A 31 -0.20 -4.44 0.70
CA LEU A 31 -0.32 -4.49 -0.77
C LEU A 31 0.19 -3.21 -1.44
N VAL A 32 -0.10 -2.04 -0.87
CA VAL A 32 0.41 -0.75 -1.37
C VAL A 32 1.93 -0.70 -1.24
N SER A 33 2.49 -1.17 -0.12
CA SER A 33 3.94 -1.27 0.08
C SER A 33 4.62 -2.21 -0.91
N VAL A 34 3.98 -3.34 -1.27
CA VAL A 34 4.45 -4.22 -2.36
C VAL A 34 4.41 -3.47 -3.68
N GLY A 35 3.30 -2.78 -3.97
CA GLY A 35 3.14 -2.05 -5.21
C GLY A 35 4.21 -0.97 -5.41
N ARG A 36 4.46 -0.17 -4.37
CA ARG A 36 5.49 0.88 -4.37
C ARG A 36 6.90 0.33 -4.60
N ARG A 37 7.30 -0.72 -3.87
CA ARG A 37 8.66 -1.28 -3.95
C ARG A 37 8.99 -1.88 -5.31
N ASN A 38 7.98 -2.31 -6.06
CA ASN A 38 8.15 -2.96 -7.34
C ASN A 38 7.77 -2.05 -8.53
N GLY A 39 7.52 -0.75 -8.30
CA GLY A 39 7.12 0.20 -9.34
C GLY A 39 5.73 -0.03 -9.94
N LEU A 40 4.92 -0.92 -9.33
CA LEU A 40 3.57 -1.24 -9.81
C LEU A 40 2.61 -0.05 -9.63
N LEU A 41 2.74 0.72 -8.54
CA LEU A 41 1.91 1.92 -8.35
C LEU A 41 2.19 2.96 -9.43
N ASP A 42 3.45 3.22 -9.72
CA ASP A 42 3.84 4.16 -10.78
C ASP A 42 3.36 3.67 -12.16
N ALA A 43 3.44 2.36 -12.41
CA ALA A 43 2.97 1.73 -13.64
C ALA A 43 1.45 1.80 -13.84
N ILE A 44 0.64 2.00 -12.79
CA ILE A 44 -0.82 2.15 -12.93
C ILE A 44 -1.31 3.60 -12.78
N ALA A 45 -0.51 4.46 -12.15
CA ALA A 45 -0.86 5.86 -11.85
C ALA A 45 -0.89 6.78 -13.07
N GLY A 46 -0.07 6.46 -14.09
CA GLY A 46 0.16 7.32 -15.25
C GLY A 46 -0.50 6.85 -16.56
N PHE A 47 -1.29 5.78 -16.54
CA PHE A 47 -1.79 5.14 -17.75
C PHE A 47 -3.27 5.39 -18.02
N ARG A 48 -3.64 5.27 -19.30
CA ARG A 48 -5.00 4.87 -19.69
C ARG A 48 -5.38 3.56 -18.96
N PRO A 49 -6.67 3.27 -18.77
CA PRO A 49 -7.10 1.95 -18.30
C PRO A 49 -6.36 0.83 -19.07
N SER A 50 -5.64 -0.01 -18.33
CA SER A 50 -4.70 -1.00 -18.86
C SER A 50 -4.95 -2.38 -18.26
N THR A 51 -4.69 -3.43 -19.03
CA THR A 51 -4.85 -4.82 -18.60
C THR A 51 -3.74 -5.23 -17.63
N SER A 52 -3.97 -6.29 -16.83
CA SER A 52 -2.93 -6.88 -15.97
C SER A 52 -1.67 -7.25 -16.75
N ARG A 53 -1.82 -7.68 -18.00
CA ARG A 53 -0.70 -8.05 -18.88
C ARG A 53 0.12 -6.85 -19.33
N GLU A 54 -0.52 -5.79 -19.80
CA GLU A 54 0.18 -4.55 -20.19
C GLU A 54 0.99 -3.99 -19.00
N ILE A 55 0.42 -4.02 -17.79
CA ILE A 55 1.09 -3.57 -16.57
C ILE A 55 2.25 -4.50 -16.21
N ALA A 56 2.03 -5.82 -16.27
CA ALA A 56 3.05 -6.84 -16.00
C ALA A 56 4.27 -6.73 -16.93
N ASP A 57 4.03 -6.50 -18.22
CA ASP A 57 5.09 -6.30 -19.22
C ASP A 57 5.88 -5.01 -18.93
N ALA A 58 5.21 -3.95 -18.46
CA ALA A 58 5.87 -2.68 -18.13
C ALA A 58 6.81 -2.78 -16.91
N VAL A 59 6.48 -3.61 -15.91
CA VAL A 59 7.30 -3.76 -14.69
C VAL A 59 8.19 -5.01 -14.69
N GLY A 60 8.01 -5.93 -15.64
CA GLY A 60 8.76 -7.19 -15.72
C GLY A 60 8.38 -8.21 -14.63
N ILE A 61 7.13 -8.17 -14.14
CA ILE A 61 6.61 -9.12 -13.13
C ILE A 61 5.64 -10.09 -13.82
N GLY A 62 5.56 -11.33 -13.35
CA GLY A 62 4.64 -12.32 -13.91
C GLY A 62 3.17 -11.88 -13.81
N GLU A 63 2.45 -11.91 -14.94
CA GLU A 63 1.07 -11.42 -15.07
C GLU A 63 0.08 -11.99 -14.02
N PRO A 64 0.10 -13.29 -13.65
CA PRO A 64 -0.81 -13.79 -12.62
C PRO A 64 -0.65 -13.07 -11.28
N TYR A 65 0.58 -12.71 -10.90
CA TYR A 65 0.85 -11.97 -9.66
C TYR A 65 0.35 -10.53 -9.73
N VAL A 66 0.57 -9.87 -10.88
CA VAL A 66 0.08 -8.50 -11.09
C VAL A 66 -1.43 -8.47 -11.08
N ARG A 67 -2.09 -9.45 -11.73
CA ARG A 67 -3.55 -9.56 -11.74
C ARG A 67 -4.12 -9.78 -10.33
N ASP A 68 -3.57 -10.72 -9.57
CA ASP A 68 -4.07 -10.99 -8.21
C ASP A 68 -3.89 -9.76 -7.29
N TRP A 69 -2.77 -9.05 -7.43
CA TRP A 69 -2.53 -7.79 -6.74
C TRP A 69 -3.55 -6.71 -7.13
N LEU A 70 -3.82 -6.54 -8.43
CA LEU A 70 -4.81 -5.59 -8.95
C LEU A 70 -6.23 -5.91 -8.50
N LEU A 71 -6.62 -7.19 -8.56
CA LEU A 71 -7.94 -7.65 -8.12
C LEU A 71 -8.15 -7.44 -6.61
N ALA A 72 -7.11 -7.67 -5.80
CA ALA A 72 -7.17 -7.40 -4.35
C ALA A 72 -7.39 -5.91 -4.06
N LEU A 73 -6.70 -5.03 -4.78
CA LEU A 73 -6.90 -3.58 -4.66
C LEU A 73 -8.27 -3.13 -5.19
N ALA A 74 -8.74 -3.71 -6.29
CA ALA A 74 -10.04 -3.37 -6.89
C ALA A 74 -11.21 -3.79 -6.01
N ALA A 75 -11.13 -4.97 -5.41
CA ALA A 75 -12.13 -5.47 -4.46
C ALA A 75 -12.32 -4.57 -3.24
N ASN A 76 -11.27 -3.79 -2.90
CA ASN A 76 -11.27 -2.83 -1.79
C ASN A 76 -11.45 -1.38 -2.26
N GLY A 77 -11.77 -1.14 -3.54
CA GLY A 77 -12.02 0.20 -4.09
C GLY A 77 -10.78 1.09 -4.22
N VAL A 78 -9.58 0.53 -4.07
CA VAL A 78 -8.33 1.29 -4.16
C VAL A 78 -7.99 1.62 -5.61
N VAL A 79 -8.20 0.68 -6.53
CA VAL A 79 -8.04 0.88 -7.98
C VAL A 79 -9.38 0.69 -8.68
N GLY A 80 -9.55 1.36 -9.83
CA GLY A 80 -10.68 1.09 -10.70
C GLY A 80 -10.50 -0.24 -11.45
N HIS A 81 -11.60 -0.93 -11.72
CA HIS A 81 -11.61 -2.15 -12.54
C HIS A 81 -12.86 -2.18 -13.43
N ASP A 82 -12.64 -2.25 -14.73
CA ASP A 82 -13.68 -2.53 -15.72
C ASP A 82 -13.64 -4.03 -16.04
N ARG A 83 -14.67 -4.75 -15.60
CA ARG A 83 -14.78 -6.20 -15.82
C ARG A 83 -15.03 -6.59 -17.27
N ALA A 84 -15.62 -5.72 -18.08
CA ALA A 84 -15.91 -6.02 -19.48
C ALA A 84 -14.63 -5.99 -20.33
N MET A 85 -13.74 -5.04 -20.02
CA MET A 85 -12.48 -4.85 -20.73
C MET A 85 -11.28 -5.46 -19.99
N ASP A 86 -11.49 -5.95 -18.76
CA ASP A 86 -10.46 -6.40 -17.82
C ASP A 86 -9.29 -5.40 -17.67
N THR A 87 -9.67 -4.12 -17.54
CA THR A 87 -8.71 -3.01 -17.41
C THR A 87 -8.77 -2.38 -16.03
N PHE A 88 -7.62 -1.91 -15.58
CA PHE A 88 -7.39 -1.30 -14.29
C PHE A 88 -6.83 0.11 -14.48
N TRP A 89 -7.17 1.00 -13.55
CA TRP A 89 -6.63 2.36 -13.53
C TRP A 89 -6.52 2.89 -12.10
N LEU A 90 -5.61 3.84 -11.94
CA LEU A 90 -5.44 4.61 -10.71
C LEU A 90 -5.06 6.03 -11.10
N ASP A 91 -5.74 7.03 -10.53
CA ASP A 91 -5.39 8.42 -10.78
C ASP A 91 -4.07 8.77 -10.06
N GLN A 92 -3.23 9.60 -10.69
CA GLN A 92 -1.92 10.00 -10.15
C GLN A 92 -2.02 10.56 -8.72
N ASP A 93 -2.98 11.46 -8.45
CA ASP A 93 -3.19 12.05 -7.12
C ASP A 93 -3.45 10.98 -6.05
N ARG A 94 -4.20 9.91 -6.41
CA ARG A 94 -4.49 8.80 -5.50
C ARG A 94 -3.26 7.94 -5.28
N ALA A 95 -2.45 7.71 -6.31
CA ALA A 95 -1.19 6.99 -6.19
C ALA A 95 -0.22 7.72 -5.25
N ASP A 96 -0.07 9.03 -5.40
CA ASP A 96 0.82 9.86 -4.58
C ASP A 96 0.40 9.83 -3.10
N LEU A 97 -0.91 9.85 -2.82
CA LEU A 97 -1.45 9.69 -1.47
C LEU A 97 -1.12 8.33 -0.85
N LEU A 98 -1.28 7.25 -1.62
CA LEU A 98 -0.96 5.88 -1.17
C LEU A 98 0.54 5.71 -0.89
N ILE A 99 1.37 6.26 -1.77
CA ILE A 99 2.83 6.32 -1.66
C ILE A 99 3.21 7.07 -0.38
N SER A 100 2.69 8.28 -0.18
CA SER A 100 2.95 9.11 1.01
C SER A 100 2.52 8.43 2.31
N ALA A 101 1.34 7.78 2.33
CA ALA A 101 0.84 7.07 3.50
C ALA A 101 1.76 5.91 3.93
N VAL A 102 2.25 5.11 2.99
CA VAL A 102 3.18 4.01 3.30
C VAL A 102 4.52 4.53 3.82
N ASP A 103 5.05 5.62 3.26
CA ASP A 103 6.27 6.24 3.80
C ASP A 103 6.07 6.78 5.22
N ALA A 104 4.92 7.41 5.46
CA ALA A 104 4.59 7.95 6.77
C ALA A 104 4.40 6.85 7.83
N CYS A 105 3.81 5.70 7.49
CA CYS A 105 3.64 4.59 8.43
C CYS A 105 4.97 4.04 8.96
N VAL A 106 6.04 4.05 8.15
CA VAL A 106 7.40 3.69 8.64
C VAL A 106 7.89 4.71 9.68
N ASN A 107 7.55 5.99 9.51
CA ASN A 107 8.00 7.08 10.37
C ASN A 107 7.12 7.33 11.62
N ILE A 108 5.86 6.84 11.67
CA ILE A 108 4.98 7.00 12.84
C ILE A 108 5.39 6.04 13.98
N VAL A 109 5.88 4.85 13.64
CA VAL A 109 6.24 3.81 14.62
C VAL A 109 7.67 4.01 15.19
N ALA A 110 8.57 4.63 14.41
CA ALA A 110 9.97 4.79 14.76
C ALA A 110 10.24 5.67 16.01
N PRO A 111 9.58 6.82 16.23
CA PRO A 111 9.85 7.69 17.39
C PRO A 111 9.43 7.07 18.73
N SER A 112 8.45 6.16 18.72
CA SER A 112 7.92 5.51 19.93
C SER A 112 8.71 4.30 20.42
N LEU A 113 9.60 3.73 19.59
CA LEU A 113 10.27 2.46 19.90
C LEU A 113 11.77 2.63 20.26
N GLY A 114 12.26 3.86 20.30
CA GLY A 114 13.69 4.15 20.53
C GLY A 114 14.56 3.65 19.36
N PRO A 115 15.90 3.73 19.47
CA PRO A 115 16.79 3.14 18.48
C PRO A 115 16.55 1.64 18.41
N PHE A 116 15.96 1.16 17.32
CA PHE A 116 15.82 -0.28 17.08
C PHE A 116 17.22 -0.89 17.01
N PRO A 117 17.52 -1.95 17.77
CA PRO A 117 18.76 -2.68 17.57
C PRO A 117 18.77 -3.18 16.13
N ALA A 118 19.81 -2.81 15.38
CA ALA A 118 20.03 -3.33 14.04
C ALA A 118 20.17 -4.86 14.14
N GLY A 119 19.06 -5.56 13.91
CA GLY A 119 18.93 -7.00 14.02
C GLY A 119 17.99 -7.47 12.93
N ASP A 120 18.47 -8.42 12.14
CA ASP A 120 17.76 -9.01 11.01
C ASP A 120 16.47 -9.68 11.49
N ILE A 121 15.32 -9.13 11.08
CA ILE A 121 14.03 -9.79 11.26
C ILE A 121 13.71 -10.58 9.98
N ASN A 122 14.02 -11.87 9.99
CA ASN A 122 13.60 -12.81 8.94
C ASN A 122 13.85 -12.31 7.49
N GLY A 123 15.02 -11.73 7.21
CA GLY A 123 15.40 -11.30 5.86
C GLY A 123 14.68 -10.04 5.36
N VAL A 124 13.89 -9.36 6.20
CA VAL A 124 13.33 -8.05 5.91
C VAL A 124 14.29 -6.99 6.46
N ARG A 125 15.13 -6.43 5.57
CA ARG A 125 15.92 -5.25 5.92
C ARG A 125 14.96 -4.08 6.15
N LEU A 126 14.65 -3.79 7.41
CA LEU A 126 13.99 -2.54 7.78
C LEU A 126 14.85 -1.39 7.27
N ILE A 127 14.22 -0.45 6.57
CA ILE A 127 14.89 0.71 6.00
C ILE A 127 15.43 1.51 7.19
N SER A 128 16.76 1.55 7.36
CA SER A 128 17.39 2.48 8.28
C SER A 128 16.90 3.88 7.91
N THR A 129 16.38 4.63 8.89
CA THR A 129 15.91 6.01 8.74
C THR A 129 17.06 7.01 8.49
N ASP A 130 18.13 6.57 7.80
CA ASP A 130 19.31 7.36 7.47
C ASP A 130 19.33 7.78 5.99
N ALA A 131 18.14 7.87 5.38
CA ALA A 131 17.99 8.53 4.09
C ALA A 131 17.89 10.05 4.31
N ALA A 132 19.05 10.67 4.52
CA ALA A 132 19.22 12.09 4.34
C ALA A 132 18.61 12.53 2.99
N VAL A 133 17.76 13.55 3.03
CA VAL A 133 17.19 14.23 1.87
C VAL A 133 18.34 14.75 0.98
N PRO A 134 18.47 14.32 -0.29
CA PRO A 134 19.50 14.86 -1.18
C PRO A 134 19.04 16.23 -1.69
N GLY A 135 19.72 17.33 -1.32
CA GLY A 135 19.40 18.61 -1.96
C GLY A 135 19.94 19.93 -1.43
N LEU A 136 20.49 20.05 -0.21
CA LEU A 136 21.13 21.31 0.22
C LEU A 136 22.65 21.21 0.27
N ARG A 137 23.23 21.69 -0.82
CA ARG A 137 24.65 21.88 -1.12
C ARG A 137 25.30 22.78 -0.08
N ASN A 138 26.09 22.23 0.83
CA ASN A 138 27.01 23.03 1.64
C ASN A 138 28.24 23.33 0.79
N ARG A 139 28.18 24.45 0.06
CA ARG A 139 29.39 25.10 -0.45
C ARG A 139 30.17 25.59 0.78
N ASP A 140 31.48 25.36 0.69
CA ASP A 140 32.55 26.04 1.45
C ASP A 140 33.26 25.14 2.48
N ARG A 141 34.29 24.45 1.96
CA ARG A 141 35.56 24.19 2.66
C ARG A 141 36.65 25.02 1.99
N VAL A 142 37.08 26.11 2.63
CA VAL A 142 38.45 26.67 2.65
C VAL A 142 38.42 27.74 3.75
N ALA A 143 39.28 27.80 4.77
CA ALA A 143 40.59 27.23 5.05
C ALA A 143 40.72 26.98 6.56
#